data_AF-A0A2K3N240-F1
#
_entry.id   AF-A0A2K3N240-F1
#
_cell.length_a   1.000
_cell.length_b   1.000
_cell.length_c   1.000
_cell.angle_alpha   90.00
_cell.angle_beta   90.00
_cell.angle_gamma   90.00
#
_symmetry.space_group_name_H-M   'P 1'
#
loop_
_entity.id
_entity.type
_entity.pdbx_description
1 polymer ?
#
loop_
_entity_poly.entity_id
_entity_poly.type
_entity_poly.pdbx_seq_one_letter_code
_entity_poly.pdbx_strand_id
1 'polypeptide(L)'
;DSFRDERGKVRYGVATLNGMWVMDGSIKLGVEEAKKYKLRFIDLFHACGSILVFGAIAMFDQSIVTCLAPKPSEEAKELLVVLPIGIGILCSVLFLLFPTQRHGIGFPLSRN
;
A
#
# COMPACT_ATOMS: atom_id res chain seq x y z
N ASP A 1 7.36 -3.06 6.68
CA ASP A 1 7.39 -2.28 7.94
C ASP A 1 8.83 -2.18 8.40
N SER A 2 9.09 -1.40 9.45
CA SER A 2 10.45 -1.22 9.97
C SER A 2 10.47 -1.00 11.48
N PHE A 3 11.64 -1.26 12.09
CA PHE A 3 11.90 -1.07 13.51
C PHE A 3 13.37 -0.69 13.74
N ARG A 4 13.72 -0.20 14.92
CA ARG A 4 15.12 0.04 15.32
C ARG A 4 15.66 -1.18 16.07
N ASP A 5 16.82 -1.67 15.67
CA ASP A 5 17.54 -2.70 16.44
C ASP A 5 18.22 -2.10 17.68
N GLU A 6 18.86 -2.96 18.49
CA GLU A 6 19.58 -2.57 19.72
C GLU A 6 20.73 -1.59 19.45
N ARG A 7 21.23 -1.51 18.21
CA ARG A 7 22.27 -0.58 17.77
C ARG A 7 21.69 0.71 17.20
N GLY A 8 20.36 0.89 17.26
CA GLY A 8 19.63 2.04 16.72
C GLY A 8 19.45 2.05 15.20
N LYS A 9 19.90 1.00 14.50
CA LYS A 9 19.80 0.91 13.04
C LYS A 9 18.39 0.50 12.63
N VAL A 10 17.84 1.18 11.63
CA VAL A 10 16.53 0.82 11.06
C VAL A 10 16.66 -0.48 10.27
N ARG A 11 15.82 -1.45 10.63
CA ARG A 11 15.69 -2.76 9.97
C ARG A 11 14.32 -2.88 9.35
N TYR A 12 14.27 -3.49 8.18
CA TYR A 12 13.04 -3.64 7.41
C TYR A 12 12.60 -5.10 7.40
N GLY A 13 11.29 -5.29 7.32
CA GLY A 13 10.70 -6.62 7.25
C GLY A 13 9.33 -6.63 6.58
N VAL A 14 8.91 -7.83 6.23
CA VAL A 14 7.60 -8.14 5.64
C VAL A 14 6.65 -8.56 6.77
N ALA A 15 5.49 -7.91 6.84
CA ALA A 15 4.44 -8.32 7.76
C ALA A 15 3.81 -9.63 7.26
N THR A 16 3.66 -10.58 8.17
CA THR A 16 3.06 -11.90 7.92
C THR A 16 1.90 -12.11 8.89
N LEU A 17 1.15 -13.20 8.72
CA LEU A 17 0.04 -13.55 9.63
C LEU A 17 0.52 -13.80 11.08
N ASN A 18 1.77 -14.24 11.25
CA ASN A 18 2.31 -14.64 12.56
C ASN A 18 3.26 -13.60 13.18
N GLY A 19 3.50 -12.47 12.50
CA GLY A 19 4.45 -11.45 12.94
C GLY A 19 5.25 -10.90 11.78
N MET A 20 6.46 -10.39 12.01
CA MET A 20 7.31 -9.86 10.94
C MET A 20 8.44 -10.82 10.56
N TRP A 21 8.63 -10.99 9.26
CA TRP A 21 9.82 -11.60 8.68
C TRP A 21 10.85 -10.51 8.37
N VAL A 22 11.94 -10.49 9.13
CA VAL A 22 13.03 -9.51 8.97
C VAL A 22 13.86 -9.88 7.74
N MET A 23 14.09 -8.94 6.84
CA MET A 23 14.83 -9.21 5.58
C MET A 23 16.32 -9.44 5.81
N ASP A 24 16.88 -8.85 6.87
CA ASP A 24 18.24 -9.17 7.33
C ASP A 24 18.19 -10.42 8.20
N GLY A 25 18.55 -11.57 7.62
CA GLY A 25 18.52 -12.87 8.29
C GLY A 25 19.46 -13.01 9.50
N SER A 26 20.39 -12.07 9.70
CA SER A 26 21.23 -12.04 10.91
C SER A 26 20.50 -11.49 12.14
N ILE A 27 19.41 -10.76 11.93
CA ILE A 27 18.62 -10.14 13.00
C ILE A 27 17.35 -10.95 13.23
N LYS A 28 17.15 -11.40 14.47
CA LYS A 28 15.92 -12.06 14.89
C LYS A 28 15.18 -11.20 15.89
N LEU A 29 13.90 -10.95 15.62
CA LEU A 29 13.00 -10.39 16.61
C LEU A 29 12.54 -11.50 17.55
N GLY A 30 12.43 -11.17 18.85
CA GLY A 30 11.73 -12.03 19.79
C GLY A 30 10.29 -12.26 19.33
N VAL A 31 9.73 -13.44 19.60
CA VAL A 31 8.41 -13.85 19.11
C VAL A 31 7.32 -12.84 19.47
N GLU A 32 7.31 -12.34 20.71
CA GLU A 32 6.32 -11.36 21.16
C GLU A 32 6.49 -9.99 20.50
N GLU A 33 7.73 -9.58 20.22
CA GLU A 33 8.01 -8.33 19.50
C GLU A 33 7.58 -8.44 18.04
N ALA A 34 7.90 -9.57 17.38
CA ALA A 34 7.51 -9.83 16.00
C ALA A 34 5.98 -9.82 15.81
N LYS A 35 5.22 -10.35 16.79
CA LYS A 35 3.75 -10.38 16.75
C LYS A 35 3.12 -8.99 16.68
N LYS A 36 3.76 -7.94 17.20
CA LYS A 36 3.27 -6.55 17.10
C LYS A 36 3.16 -6.08 15.65
N TYR A 37 3.94 -6.67 14.76
CA TYR A 37 4.01 -6.31 13.34
C TYR A 37 3.17 -7.23 12.45
N LYS A 38 2.38 -8.16 13.01
CA LYS A 38 1.52 -9.08 12.24
C LYS A 38 0.57 -8.32 11.32
N LEU A 39 0.16 -8.95 10.22
CA LEU A 39 -0.85 -8.39 9.32
C LEU A 39 -2.17 -8.13 10.05
N ARG A 40 -2.81 -7.02 9.70
CA ARG A 40 -4.10 -6.56 10.22
C ARG A 40 -5.05 -6.35 9.05
N PHE A 41 -6.35 -6.41 9.30
CA PHE A 41 -7.36 -6.18 8.26
C PHE A 41 -7.18 -4.82 7.55
N ILE A 42 -6.79 -3.79 8.28
CA ILE A 42 -6.50 -2.46 7.72
C ILE A 42 -5.36 -2.47 6.69
N ASP A 43 -4.42 -3.43 6.77
CA ASP A 43 -3.36 -3.56 5.77
C ASP A 43 -3.96 -4.01 4.42
N LEU A 44 -4.96 -4.90 4.44
CA LEU A 44 -5.68 -5.32 3.22
C LEU A 44 -6.54 -4.19 2.64
N PHE A 45 -7.18 -3.41 3.50
CA PHE A 45 -7.94 -2.23 3.09
C PHE A 45 -7.07 -1.25 2.29
N HIS A 46 -5.87 -0.92 2.81
CA HIS A 46 -4.93 -0.06 2.10
C HIS A 46 -4.37 -0.70 0.84
N ALA A 47 -4.09 -2.01 0.85
CA ALA A 47 -3.62 -2.72 -0.32
C ALA A 47 -4.64 -2.68 -1.47
N CYS A 48 -5.90 -3.00 -1.19
CA CYS A 48 -6.98 -2.93 -2.17
C CYS A 48 -7.18 -1.49 -2.68
N GLY A 49 -7.22 -0.50 -1.79
CA GLY A 49 -7.31 0.91 -2.18
C GLY A 49 -6.13 1.35 -3.06
N SER A 50 -4.91 0.90 -2.75
CA SER A 50 -3.72 1.23 -3.55
C SER A 50 -3.77 0.61 -4.95
N ILE A 51 -4.28 -0.62 -5.08
CA ILE A 51 -4.52 -1.26 -6.38
C ILE A 51 -5.55 -0.47 -7.18
N LEU A 52 -6.64 -0.02 -6.55
CA LEU A 52 -7.65 0.80 -7.20
C LEU A 52 -7.08 2.13 -7.67
N VAL A 53 -6.30 2.82 -6.84
CA VAL A 53 -5.63 4.08 -7.21
C VAL A 53 -4.64 3.86 -8.35
N PHE A 54 -3.84 2.78 -8.32
CA PHE A 54 -2.95 2.44 -9.42
C PHE A 54 -3.73 2.18 -10.72
N GLY A 55 -4.83 1.43 -10.66
CA GLY A 55 -5.71 1.20 -11.80
C GLY A 55 -6.31 2.50 -12.35
N ALA A 56 -6.77 3.39 -11.47
CA ALA A 56 -7.27 4.72 -11.84
C ALA A 56 -6.20 5.55 -12.56
N ILE A 57 -4.95 5.56 -12.06
CA ILE A 57 -3.83 6.25 -12.72
C ILE A 57 -3.54 5.63 -14.08
N ALA A 58 -3.54 4.31 -14.19
CA ALA A 58 -3.32 3.61 -15.45
C ALA A 58 -4.43 3.93 -16.49
N MET A 59 -5.67 4.12 -16.04
CA MET A 59 -6.79 4.53 -16.91
C MET A 59 -6.67 5.99 -17.40
N PHE A 60 -5.85 6.84 -16.78
CA PHE A 60 -5.53 8.17 -17.32
C PHE A 60 -4.47 8.12 -18.43
N ASP A 61 -3.73 7.02 -18.56
CA ASP A 61 -2.73 6.87 -19.60
C ASP A 61 -3.37 6.39 -20.92
N GLN A 62 -3.33 7.25 -21.94
CA GLN A 62 -3.93 6.96 -23.25
C GLN A 62 -3.30 5.73 -23.93
N SER A 63 -2.02 5.46 -23.70
CA SER A 63 -1.35 4.29 -24.29
C SER A 63 -1.87 3.01 -23.65
N ILE A 64 -2.05 3.00 -22.33
CA ILE A 64 -2.66 1.88 -21.60
C ILE A 64 -4.12 1.68 -22.01
N VAL A 65 -4.91 2.75 -22.04
CA VAL A 65 -6.33 2.67 -22.44
C VAL A 65 -6.48 2.18 -23.87
N THR A 66 -5.69 2.69 -24.82
CA THR A 66 -5.74 2.24 -26.22
C THR A 66 -5.28 0.79 -26.36
N CYS A 67 -4.34 0.34 -25.53
CA CYS A 67 -3.89 -1.06 -25.53
C CYS A 67 -4.96 -2.02 -24.99
N LEU A 68 -5.62 -1.67 -23.87
CA LEU A 68 -6.59 -2.54 -23.19
C LEU A 68 -8.00 -2.45 -23.79
N ALA A 69 -8.37 -1.28 -24.31
CA ALA A 69 -9.68 -0.99 -24.89
C ALA A 69 -9.51 -0.18 -26.20
N PRO A 70 -9.00 -0.79 -27.28
CA PRO A 70 -8.69 -0.08 -28.53
C PRO A 70 -9.90 0.51 -29.27
N LYS A 71 -11.11 -0.02 -29.02
CA LYS A 71 -12.38 0.48 -29.57
C LYS A 71 -13.46 0.46 -28.48
N PRO A 72 -13.40 1.37 -27.50
CA PRO A 72 -14.36 1.41 -26.41
C PRO A 72 -15.73 1.88 -26.94
N SER A 73 -16.81 1.32 -26.41
CA SER A 73 -18.16 1.87 -26.64
C SER A 73 -18.28 3.27 -26.02
N GLU A 74 -19.32 4.02 -26.36
CA GLU A 74 -19.53 5.36 -25.77
C GLU A 74 -19.67 5.30 -24.25
N GLU A 75 -20.37 4.29 -23.72
CA GLU A 75 -20.52 4.07 -22.28
C GLU A 75 -19.16 3.80 -21.62
N ALA A 76 -18.30 3.02 -22.28
CA ALA A 76 -16.96 2.73 -21.78
C ALA A 76 -16.08 3.98 -21.76
N LYS A 77 -16.21 4.88 -22.74
CA LYS A 77 -15.48 6.17 -22.75
C LYS A 77 -15.89 7.05 -21.57
N GLU A 78 -17.18 7.13 -21.26
CA GLU A 78 -17.66 7.86 -20.09
C GLU A 78 -17.09 7.28 -18.79
N LEU A 79 -17.12 5.95 -18.65
CA LEU A 79 -16.56 5.27 -17.48
C LEU A 79 -15.04 5.47 -17.34
N LEU A 80 -14.30 5.50 -18.45
CA LEU A 80 -12.86 5.76 -18.46
C LEU A 80 -12.50 7.14 -17.89
N VAL A 81 -13.41 8.11 -17.97
CA VAL A 81 -13.23 9.45 -17.39
C VAL A 81 -13.71 9.50 -15.95
N VAL A 82 -14.90 8.97 -15.66
CA VAL A 82 -15.57 9.16 -14.36
C VAL A 82 -14.99 8.23 -13.28
N LEU A 83 -14.68 6.97 -13.60
CA LEU A 83 -14.20 6.00 -12.61
C LEU A 83 -12.88 6.42 -11.94
N PRO A 84 -11.83 6.84 -12.68
CA PRO A 84 -10.58 7.24 -12.04
C PRO A 84 -10.73 8.42 -11.07
N ILE A 85 -11.56 9.39 -11.44
CA ILE A 85 -11.87 10.56 -10.59
C ILE A 85 -12.59 10.12 -9.32
N GLY A 86 -13.64 9.30 -9.45
CA GLY A 86 -14.40 8.78 -8.31
C GLY A 86 -13.54 7.95 -7.35
N ILE A 87 -12.70 7.06 -7.90
CA ILE A 87 -11.75 6.25 -7.12
C ILE A 87 -10.75 7.15 -6.39
N GLY A 88 -10.21 8.17 -7.07
CA GLY A 88 -9.25 9.11 -6.48
C GLY A 88 -9.85 9.86 -5.29
N ILE A 89 -11.05 10.41 -5.45
CA ILE A 89 -11.76 11.12 -4.36
C ILE A 89 -12.06 10.18 -3.19
N LEU A 90 -12.66 9.02 -3.47
CA LEU A 90 -13.05 8.05 -2.45
C LEU A 90 -11.83 7.55 -1.67
N CYS A 91 -10.78 7.09 -2.36
CA CYS A 91 -9.58 6.56 -1.71
C CYS A 91 -8.83 7.64 -0.93
N SER A 92 -8.81 8.89 -1.41
CA SER A 92 -8.21 10.00 -0.67
C SER A 92 -8.90 10.22 0.67
N VAL A 93 -10.24 10.30 0.69
CA VAL A 93 -11.01 10.44 1.93
C VAL A 93 -10.78 9.25 2.86
N LEU A 94 -10.85 8.04 2.32
CA LEU A 94 -10.67 6.82 3.09
C LEU A 94 -9.27 6.72 3.72
N PHE A 95 -8.21 7.05 2.99
CA PHE A 95 -6.83 7.00 3.52
C PHE A 95 -6.56 8.10 4.54
N LEU A 96 -7.22 9.26 4.42
CA LEU A 96 -7.17 10.31 5.44
C LEU A 96 -7.87 9.89 6.73
N LEU A 97 -9.04 9.26 6.63
CA LEU A 97 -9.82 8.83 7.80
C LEU A 97 -9.24 7.60 8.50
N PHE A 98 -8.60 6.71 7.74
CA PHE A 98 -8.04 5.46 8.23
C PHE A 98 -6.55 5.35 7.91
N PRO A 99 -5.67 6.19 8.48
CA PRO A 99 -4.26 6.21 8.12
C PRO A 99 -3.52 4.94 8.53
N THR A 100 -2.60 4.48 7.69
CA THR A 100 -1.67 3.40 8.05
C THR A 100 -0.66 3.85 9.11
N GLN A 101 -0.32 2.95 10.02
CA GLN A 101 0.74 3.14 11.04
C GLN A 101 2.02 2.39 10.67
N ARG A 102 2.10 1.85 9.45
CA ARG A 102 3.24 1.08 8.94
C ARG A 102 4.34 2.03 8.47
N HIS A 103 5.58 1.70 8.81
CA HIS A 103 6.77 2.46 8.42
C HIS A 103 7.56 1.65 7.40
N GLY A 104 7.23 1.81 6.12
CA GLY A 104 7.92 1.15 5.01
C GLY A 104 9.17 1.88 4.55
N ILE A 105 9.75 1.40 3.44
CA ILE A 105 10.81 2.13 2.73
C ILE A 105 10.25 3.49 2.31
N GLY A 106 10.97 4.58 2.59
CA GLY A 106 10.51 5.95 2.31
C GLY A 106 9.65 6.58 3.43
N PHE A 107 9.27 5.82 4.46
CA PHE A 107 8.52 6.32 5.61
C PHE A 107 9.37 6.14 6.88
N PRO A 108 10.23 7.13 7.21
CA PRO A 108 11.18 6.99 8.30
C PRO A 108 10.48 6.93 9.67
N LEU A 109 11.04 6.14 10.57
CA LEU A 109 10.67 6.17 11.99
C LEU A 109 11.01 7.54 12.58
N SER A 110 10.16 8.05 13.47
CA SER A 110 10.46 9.27 14.24
C SER A 110 11.78 9.12 15.01
N ARG A 111 12.42 10.25 15.31
CA ARG A 111 13.55 10.27 16.24
C ARG A 111 13.01 10.00 17.66
N ASN A 112 13.77 9.22 18.42
CA ASN A 112 13.53 9.05 19.86
C ASN A 112 14.00 10.29 20.60
#